data_AF-A0A920GXY7-F1
#
_entry.id   AF-A0A920GXY7-F1
#
_cell.length_a   1.000
_cell.length_b   1.000
_cell.length_c   1.000
_cell.angle_alpha   90.00
_cell.angle_beta   90.00
_cell.angle_gamma   90.00
#
_symmetry.space_group_name_H-M   'P 1'
#
loop_
_entity.id
_entity.type
_entity.pdbx_description
1 polymer ?
#
loop_
_entity_poly.entity_id
_entity_poly.type
_entity_poly.pdbx_seq_one_letter_code
_entity_poly.pdbx_strand_id
1 'polypeptide(L)'
;MLIHNGFNESDAINLMKKEFGNLHEKTKKELKVRDGEEIPYRFIRSPIYGTRCTTVFSTEPTGEVRISEKTYLAEGVEGEKVSFSFNVKI
;
A
#
# COMPACT_ATOMS: atom_id res chain seq x y z
N MET A 1 15.60 -1.45 1.89
CA MET A 1 15.36 -2.44 0.83
C MET A 1 14.75 -1.84 -0.45
N LEU A 2 14.05 -0.70 -0.44
CA LEU A 2 13.67 0.01 -1.69
C LEU A 2 14.73 1.00 -2.22
N ILE A 3 15.54 1.57 -1.32
CA ILE A 3 16.45 2.68 -1.64
C ILE A 3 17.81 2.18 -2.17
N HIS A 4 18.21 0.96 -1.83
CA HIS A 4 19.55 0.43 -2.12
C HIS A 4 19.65 -0.39 -3.41
N ASN A 5 18.53 -0.89 -3.95
CA ASN A 5 18.51 -1.81 -5.09
C ASN A 5 17.86 -1.20 -6.35
N GLY A 6 17.63 0.11 -6.35
CA GLY A 6 16.75 0.77 -7.32
C GLY A 6 15.28 0.59 -6.95
N PHE A 7 14.46 1.58 -7.31
CA PHE A 7 13.03 1.54 -7.05
C PHE A 7 12.31 0.63 -8.06
N ASN A 8 11.47 -0.27 -7.55
CA ASN A 8 10.50 -1.04 -8.34
C ASN A 8 9.13 -0.91 -7.69
N GLU A 9 8.13 -0.58 -8.51
CA GLU A 9 6.73 -0.43 -8.10
C GLU A 9 6.18 -1.71 -7.45
N SER A 10 6.55 -2.89 -7.96
CA SER A 10 6.10 -4.17 -7.40
C SER A 10 6.64 -4.40 -5.99
N ASP A 11 7.87 -3.97 -5.72
CA ASP A 11 8.48 -4.09 -4.39
C ASP A 11 7.79 -3.16 -3.38
N ALA A 12 7.35 -1.98 -3.82
CA ALA A 12 6.58 -1.06 -2.98
C ALA A 12 5.19 -1.61 -2.65
N ILE A 13 4.49 -2.19 -3.63
CA ILE A 13 3.21 -2.88 -3.40
C ILE A 13 3.39 -4.05 -2.42
N ASN A 14 4.40 -4.88 -2.64
CA ASN A 14 4.70 -6.02 -1.80
C ASN A 14 5.09 -5.61 -0.37
N LEU A 15 5.84 -4.51 -0.21
CA LEU A 15 6.20 -3.97 1.10
C LEU A 15 4.94 -3.61 1.90
N MET A 16 3.96 -2.96 1.27
CA MET A 16 2.72 -2.58 1.94
C MET A 16 1.93 -3.80 2.40
N LYS A 17 1.90 -4.88 1.62
CA LYS A 17 1.18 -6.13 1.92
C LYS A 17 1.92 -7.04 2.91
N LYS A 18 3.24 -6.92 3.04
CA LYS A 18 4.10 -7.89 3.74
C LYS A 18 3.71 -8.16 5.19
N GLU A 19 3.40 -7.10 5.94
CA GLU A 19 2.97 -7.20 7.34
C GLU A 19 1.46 -6.94 7.43
N PHE A 20 0.71 -8.03 7.61
CA PHE A 20 -0.75 -8.00 7.68
C PHE A 20 -1.30 -8.57 8.99
N GLY A 21 -2.52 -8.15 9.34
CA GLY A 21 -3.28 -8.69 10.47
C GLY A 21 -4.78 -8.48 10.30
N ASN A 22 -5.59 -9.09 11.17
CA ASN A 22 -7.03 -8.89 11.16
C ASN A 22 -7.44 -7.80 12.16
N LEU A 23 -8.36 -6.91 11.76
CA LEU A 23 -8.91 -5.89 12.66
C LEU A 23 -9.64 -6.50 13.87
N HIS A 24 -10.19 -7.71 13.71
CA HIS A 24 -10.95 -8.42 14.74
C HIS A 24 -10.07 -9.20 15.72
N GLU A 25 -8.78 -9.37 15.43
CA GLU A 25 -7.83 -10.10 16.29
C GLU A 25 -7.19 -9.21 17.36
N LYS A 26 -7.28 -7.87 17.23
CA LYS A 26 -6.77 -6.91 18.21
C LYS A 26 -7.87 -5.99 18.74
N THR A 27 -7.91 -5.77 20.05
CA THR A 27 -8.93 -4.89 20.65
C THR A 27 -8.72 -3.42 20.24
N LYS A 28 -9.79 -2.60 20.20
CA LYS A 28 -9.68 -1.12 19.99
C LYS A 28 -8.67 -0.44 20.94
N LYS A 29 -8.37 -1.04 22.10
CA LYS A 29 -7.35 -0.58 23.04
C LYS A 29 -5.92 -0.86 22.56
N GLU A 30 -5.69 -1.96 21.86
CA GLU A 30 -4.39 -2.33 21.27
C GLU A 30 -4.09 -1.55 19.97
N LEU A 31 -5.14 -1.04 19.32
CA LEU A 31 -5.03 -0.14 18.16
C LEU A 31 -4.89 1.34 18.55
N LYS A 32 -5.05 1.68 19.84
CA LYS A 32 -4.73 3.02 20.37
C LYS A 32 -3.23 3.13 20.59
N VAL A 33 -2.50 3.22 19.48
CA VAL A 33 -1.12 3.70 19.46
C VAL A 33 -1.17 5.21 19.72
N ARG A 34 -0.20 5.75 20.48
CA ARG A 34 -0.09 7.20 20.68
C ARG A 34 0.03 7.89 19.31
N ASP A 35 -0.43 9.13 19.17
CA ASP A 35 -0.18 9.90 17.95
C ASP A 35 1.33 9.87 17.64
N GLY A 36 1.70 9.29 16.49
CA GLY A 36 3.09 9.11 16.04
C GLY A 36 3.64 7.68 16.12
N GLU A 37 2.95 6.73 16.75
CA GLU A 37 3.32 5.32 16.71
C GLU A 37 2.62 4.60 15.54
N GLU A 38 3.39 3.82 14.79
CA GLU A 38 2.89 3.13 13.61
C GLU A 38 1.87 2.06 13.99
N ILE A 39 0.78 1.98 13.21
CA ILE A 39 -0.20 0.90 13.38
C ILE A 39 0.49 -0.46 13.23
N PRO A 40 0.12 -1.47 14.04
CA PRO A 40 0.82 -2.75 14.09
C PRO A 40 0.79 -3.53 12.77
N TYR A 41 -0.15 -3.21 11.87
CA TYR A 41 -0.23 -3.79 10.53
C TYR A 41 -0.52 -2.68 9.54
N ARG A 42 0.38 -2.50 8.56
CA ARG A 42 0.15 -1.57 7.43
C ARG A 42 -0.96 -2.07 6.53
N PHE A 43 -1.15 -3.39 6.46
CA PHE A 43 -2.20 -4.05 5.71
C PHE A 43 -3.19 -4.75 6.64
N ILE A 44 -4.46 -4.34 6.59
CA ILE A 44 -5.51 -4.94 7.42
C ILE A 44 -6.40 -5.79 6.52
N ARG A 45 -6.50 -7.08 6.86
CA ARG A 45 -7.42 -8.01 6.21
C ARG A 45 -8.76 -8.01 6.94
N SER A 46 -9.84 -8.17 6.19
CA SER A 46 -11.18 -8.28 6.74
C SER A 46 -12.05 -9.14 5.82
N PRO A 47 -12.96 -9.95 6.39
CA PRO A 47 -13.94 -10.69 5.60
C PRO A 47 -15.07 -9.80 5.09
N ILE A 48 -15.22 -8.59 5.65
CA ILE A 48 -16.33 -7.66 5.39
C ILE A 48 -15.86 -6.45 4.59
N TYR A 49 -14.65 -5.95 4.86
CA TYR A 49 -14.09 -4.80 4.16
C TYR A 49 -13.13 -5.25 3.05
N GLY A 50 -13.65 -5.32 1.82
CA GLY A 50 -12.93 -5.73 0.62
C GLY A 50 -12.47 -4.58 -0.29
N THR A 51 -12.31 -3.36 0.23
CA THR A 51 -11.93 -2.18 -0.56
C THR A 51 -10.77 -1.44 0.08
N ARG A 52 -9.62 -2.12 0.17
CA ARG A 52 -8.35 -1.42 0.36
C ARG A 52 -7.58 -1.46 -0.95
N CYS A 53 -6.77 -0.45 -1.19
CA CYS A 53 -5.83 -0.43 -2.29
C CYS A 53 -4.44 0.00 -1.79
N THR A 54 -3.41 -0.35 -2.57
CA THR A 54 -2.09 0.24 -2.45
C THR A 54 -1.85 1.07 -3.69
N THR A 55 -1.70 2.38 -3.48
CA THR A 55 -1.34 3.32 -4.55
C THR A 55 0.14 3.64 -4.44
N VAL A 56 0.87 3.40 -5.52
CA VAL A 56 2.27 3.77 -5.66
C VAL A 56 2.34 4.96 -6.60
N PHE A 57 2.86 6.07 -6.07
CA PHE A 57 3.15 7.27 -6.82
C PHE A 57 4.67 7.41 -6.92
N SER A 58 5.18 7.58 -8.13
CA SER A 58 6.61 7.77 -8.38
C SER A 58 6.83 8.83 -9.45
N THR A 59 7.96 9.53 -9.33
CA THR A 59 8.36 10.60 -10.25
C THR A 59 9.81 10.42 -10.66
N GLU A 60 10.11 10.60 -11.93
CA GLU A 60 11.48 10.65 -12.43
C GLU A 60 11.94 12.10 -12.60
N PRO A 61 13.26 12.39 -12.54
CA PRO A 61 13.80 13.73 -12.78
C PRO A 61 13.46 14.30 -14.17
N THR A 62 13.10 13.43 -15.12
CA THR A 62 12.64 13.79 -16.46
C THR A 62 11.27 14.48 -16.49
N GLY A 63 10.55 14.49 -15.36
CA GLY A 63 9.17 14.99 -15.27
C GLY A 63 8.11 13.91 -15.53
N GLU A 64 8.53 12.66 -15.76
CA GLU A 64 7.59 11.53 -15.85
C GLU A 64 7.01 11.22 -14.47
N VAL A 65 5.67 11.16 -14.40
CA VAL A 65 4.91 10.71 -13.24
C VAL A 65 4.28 9.37 -13.58
N ARG A 66 4.45 8.39 -12.69
CA ARG A 66 3.79 7.08 -12.78
C ARG A 66 2.95 6.85 -11.54
N ILE A 67 1.71 6.43 -11.76
CA ILE A 67 0.74 6.11 -10.72
C ILE A 67 0.22 4.71 -10.97
N SER A 68 0.34 3.85 -9.98
CA SER A 68 -0.16 2.48 -10.02
C SER A 68 -1.00 2.20 -8.80
N GLU A 69 -2.18 1.63 -9.00
CA GLU A 69 -3.06 1.22 -7.93
C GLU A 69 -3.30 -0.29 -8.00
N LYS A 70 -3.09 -0.97 -6.87
CA LYS A 70 -3.45 -2.38 -6.68
C LYS A 70 -4.63 -2.46 -5.73
N THR A 71 -5.73 -3.04 -6.17
CA THR A 71 -6.90 -3.28 -5.33
C THR A 71 -6.77 -4.62 -4.60
N TYR A 72 -7.42 -4.72 -3.45
CA TYR A 72 -7.51 -5.96 -2.67
C TYR A 72 -8.95 -6.22 -2.29
N LEU A 73 -9.40 -7.43 -2.56
CA LEU A 73 -10.71 -7.97 -2.20
C LEU A 73 -10.72 -8.42 -0.73
N ALA A 74 -11.81 -9.08 -0.33
CA ALA A 74 -11.95 -9.68 0.99
C ALA A 74 -10.72 -10.56 1.34
N GLU A 75 -10.35 -10.55 2.61
CA GLU A 75 -9.16 -11.26 3.13
C GLU A 75 -7.83 -10.85 2.47
N GLY A 76 -7.79 -9.71 1.76
CA GLY A 76 -6.57 -9.23 1.12
C GLY A 76 -6.19 -9.98 -0.15
N VAL A 77 -7.14 -10.71 -0.75
CA VAL A 77 -6.95 -11.32 -2.07
C VAL A 77 -6.67 -10.23 -3.09
N GLU A 78 -5.66 -10.44 -3.91
CA GLU A 78 -5.27 -9.46 -4.91
C GLU A 78 -6.34 -9.30 -6.00
N GLY A 79 -6.80 -8.07 -6.18
CA GLY A 79 -7.70 -7.68 -7.25
C GLY A 79 -6.95 -7.10 -8.45
N GLU A 80 -7.67 -6.27 -9.20
CA GLU A 80 -7.15 -5.56 -10.36
C GLU A 80 -6.00 -4.62 -10.01
N LYS A 81 -5.13 -4.44 -10.99
CA LYS A 81 -4.08 -3.43 -10.98
C LYS A 81 -4.30 -2.49 -12.16
N VAL A 82 -4.33 -1.19 -11.88
CA VAL A 82 -4.42 -0.16 -12.91
C VAL A 82 -3.19 0.74 -12.79
N SER A 83 -2.59 1.06 -13.93
CA SER A 83 -1.41 1.91 -14.00
C SER A 83 -1.59 2.94 -15.10
N PHE A 84 -1.19 4.17 -14.82
CA PHE A 84 -1.10 5.22 -15.83
C PHE A 84 0.13 6.08 -15.59
N SER A 85 0.66 6.64 -16.67
CA SER A 85 1.78 7.57 -16.62
C SER A 85 1.47 8.82 -17.44
N PHE A 86 2.03 9.94 -17.02
CA PHE A 86 1.94 11.20 -17.72
C PHE A 86 3.21 12.02 -17.47
N ASN A 87 3.53 12.90 -18.42
CA ASN A 87 4.63 13.84 -18.25
C ASN A 87 4.09 15.17 -17.75
N VAL A 88 4.67 15.67 -16.68
CA VAL A 88 4.47 17.05 -16.26
C VAL A 88 5.44 17.89 -17.07
N LYS A 89 4.93 18.68 -18.02
CA LYS A 89 5.74 19.71 -18.66
C LYS A 89 6.12 20.73 -17.59
N ILE A 90 7.41 20.80 -17.27
CA ILE A 90 8.00 21.85 -16.44
C ILE A 90 8.17 23.10 -17.30
#